data_AF-A0A2M7JKD3-F1
#
_entry.id   AF-A0A2M7JKD3-F1
#
_cell.length_a   1.000
_cell.length_b   1.000
_cell.length_c   1.000
_cell.angle_alpha   90.00
_cell.angle_beta   90.00
_cell.angle_gamma   90.00
#
_symmetry.space_group_name_H-M   'P 1'
#
loop_
_entity.id
_entity.type
_entity.pdbx_description
1 polymer ?
#
loop_
_entity_poly.entity_id
_entity_poly.type
_entity_poly.pdbx_seq_one_letter_code
_entity_poly.pdbx_strand_id
1 'polypeptide(L)' 'MERAIRLINRLSIGLGLLVAPLTAIITALVFYEVICRYFLNAATSWTAEVENYLQVTLVMLGGAYCLSHGSHVRV' A
#
# COMPACT_ATOMS: atom_id res chain seq x y z
N MET A 1 26.08 2.52 16.35
CA MET A 1 25.28 2.97 15.18
C MET A 1 24.95 1.85 14.20
N GLU A 2 25.91 1.02 13.77
CA GLU A 2 25.65 0.03 12.71
C GLU A 2 24.55 -1.01 13.02
N ARG A 3 24.41 -1.46 14.27
CA ARG A 3 23.35 -2.42 14.65
C ARG A 3 21.95 -1.85 14.43
N ALA A 4 21.75 -0.57 14.73
CA ALA A 4 20.47 0.11 14.53
C ALA A 4 20.14 0.23 13.04
N ILE A 5 21.12 0.61 12.21
CA ILE A 5 20.96 0.71 10.75
C ILE A 5 20.63 -0.66 10.14
N ARG A 6 21.32 -1.72 10.56
CA ARG A 6 21.03 -3.09 10.10
C ARG A 6 19.63 -3.58 10.51
N LEU A 7 19.18 -3.21 11.71
CA LEU A 7 17.82 -3.52 12.17
C LEU A 7 16.77 -2.79 11.33
N ILE A 8 16.97 -1.49 11.11
CA ILE A 8 16.07 -0.64 10.31
C ILE A 8 15.97 -1.19 8.89
N ASN A 9 17.10 -1.52 8.23
CA ASN A 9 17.06 -2.09 6.88
C ASN A 9 16.31 -3.43 6.83
N ARG A 10 16.51 -4.32 7.82
CA ARG A 10 15.76 -5.58 7.88
C ARG A 10 14.26 -5.37 8.07
N LEU A 11 13.88 -4.42 8.92
CA LEU A 11 12.49 -4.06 9.14
C LEU A 11 11.87 -3.45 7.87
N SER A 12 12.57 -2.53 7.21
CA SER A 12 12.11 -1.93 5.95
C SER A 12 11.88 -3.00 4.88
N ILE A 13 12.79 -3.96 4.72
CA ILE A 13 12.64 -5.08 3.76
C ILE A 13 11.44 -5.95 4.13
N GLY A 14 11.30 -6.32 5.41
CA GLY A 14 10.17 -7.12 5.88
C GLY A 14 8.83 -6.42 5.65
N LEU A 15 8.75 -5.12 5.96
CA LEU A 15 7.56 -4.30 5.74
C LEU A 15 7.24 -4.15 4.25
N GLY A 16 8.24 -3.95 3.39
CA GLY A 16 8.04 -3.87 1.94
C GLY A 16 7.39 -5.13 1.37
N LEU A 17 7.84 -6.31 1.80
CA LEU A 17 7.24 -7.59 1.42
C LEU A 17 5.81 -7.78 1.96
N LEU A 18 5.54 -7.33 3.18
CA LEU A 18 4.20 -7.41 3.78
C LEU A 18 3.20 -6.45 3.11
N VAL A 19 3.66 -5.30 2.63
CA VAL A 19 2.84 -4.25 2.00
C VAL A 19 2.61 -4.52 0.53
N ALA A 20 3.50 -5.23 -0.17
CA ALA A 20 3.33 -5.61 -1.56
C ALA A 20 1.95 -6.23 -1.91
N PRO A 21 1.40 -7.19 -1.14
CA PRO A 21 0.06 -7.73 -1.41
C PRO A 21 -1.09 -6.73 -1.18
N LEU A 22 -0.89 -5.65 -0.42
CA LEU A 22 -1.93 -4.62 -0.24
C LEU A 22 -2.33 -3.97 -1.57
N THR A 23 -1.41 -3.84 -2.53
CA THR A 23 -1.73 -3.35 -3.88
C THR A 23 -2.78 -4.22 -4.57
N ALA A 24 -2.66 -5.54 -4.45
CA ALA A 24 -3.60 -6.47 -5.05
C ALA A 24 -4.97 -6.40 -4.35
N ILE A 25 -4.99 -6.21 -3.02
CA ILE A 25 -6.21 -6.03 -2.25
C ILE A 25 -6.94 -4.75 -2.66
N ILE A 26 -6.23 -3.63 -2.79
CA ILE A 26 -6.81 -2.36 -3.27
C ILE A 26 -7.37 -2.53 -4.68
N THR A 27 -6.62 -3.19 -5.58
CA THR A 27 -7.08 -3.45 -6.94
C THR A 27 -8.37 -4.28 -6.97
N ALA A 28 -8.46 -5.32 -6.14
CA ALA A 28 -9.66 -6.15 -6.02
C ALA A 28 -10.85 -5.35 -5.45
N LEU A 29 -10.60 -4.45 -4.50
CA LEU A 29 -11.63 -3.60 -3.91
C LEU A 29 -12.21 -2.61 -4.93
N VAL A 30 -11.34 -1.97 -5.72
CA VAL A 30 -11.74 -1.08 -6.82
C VAL A 30 -12.55 -1.86 -7.86
N PHE A 31 -12.09 -3.07 -8.22
CA PHE A 31 -12.79 -3.91 -9.18
C PHE A 31 -14.18 -4.31 -8.67
N TYR A 32 -14.30 -4.68 -7.40
CA TYR A 32 -15.58 -4.94 -6.75
C TYR A 32 -16.48 -3.69 -6.79
N GLU A 33 -15.96 -2.51 -6.48
CA GLU A 33 -16.72 -1.27 -6.49
C GLU A 33 -17.26 -0.94 -7.89
N VAL A 34 -16.42 -1.10 -8.93
CA VAL A 34 -16.82 -0.95 -10.33
C VAL A 34 -17.97 -1.91 -10.66
N ILE A 35 -17.89 -3.17 -10.24
CA ILE A 35 -18.97 -4.13 -10.47
C ILE A 35 -20.27 -3.67 -9.78
N CYS A 36 -20.22 -3.34 -8.50
CA CYS A 36 -21.39 -2.92 -7.74
C CYS A 36 -22.02 -1.65 -8.31
N ARG A 37 -21.21 -0.67 -8.69
CA ARG A 37 -21.67 0.61 -9.22
C ARG A 37 -22.32 0.46 -10.59
N TYR A 38 -21.69 -0.28 -11.51
CA TYR A 38 -22.17 -0.36 -12.90
C TYR A 38 -23.13 -1.51 -13.19
N PHE A 39 -23.02 -2.65 -12.48
CA PHE A 39 -23.89 -3.81 -12.72
C PHE A 39 -25.03 -3.93 -11.71
N LEU A 40 -24.78 -3.58 -10.45
CA LEU A 40 -25.79 -3.68 -9.38
C LEU A 40 -26.48 -2.33 -9.08
N ASN A 41 -26.05 -1.25 -9.74
CA ASN A 41 -26.51 0.13 -9.50
C ASN A 41 -26.49 0.51 -8.00
N ALA A 42 -25.59 -0.11 -7.24
CA ALA A 42 -25.47 0.02 -5.80
C ALA A 42 -24.07 0.56 -5.48
N ALA A 43 -23.96 1.88 -5.38
CA ALA A 43 -22.73 2.52 -4.94
C ALA A 43 -22.54 2.26 -3.44
N THR A 44 -21.43 1.62 -3.10
CA THR A 44 -21.09 1.32 -1.71
C THR A 44 -20.32 2.51 -1.14
N SER A 45 -20.79 3.13 -0.05
CA SER A 45 -20.19 4.38 0.45
C SER A 45 -18.85 4.17 1.17
N TRP A 46 -18.65 3.00 1.78
CA TRP A 46 -17.46 2.72 2.60
C TRP A 46 -16.24 2.29 1.77
N THR A 47 -16.41 1.82 0.53
CA THR A 47 -15.31 1.32 -0.31
C THR A 47 -14.26 2.40 -0.55
N ALA A 48 -14.69 3.62 -0.88
CA ALA A 48 -13.79 4.75 -1.11
C ALA A 48 -12.98 5.14 0.15
N GLU A 49 -13.56 5.03 1.34
CA GLU A 49 -12.84 5.29 2.60
C GLU A 49 -11.79 4.22 2.87
N VAL A 50 -12.16 2.93 2.71
CA VAL A 50 -11.25 1.81 2.90
C VAL A 50 -10.10 1.84 1.88
N GLU A 51 -10.38 2.14 0.61
CA GLU A 51 -9.36 2.34 -0.41
C GLU A 51 -8.38 3.44 -0.03
N ASN A 52 -8.87 4.61 0.39
CA ASN A 52 -8.01 5.71 0.80
C ASN A 52 -7.09 5.33 1.96
N TYR A 53 -7.61 4.69 3.01
CA TYR A 53 -6.79 4.29 4.16
C TYR A 53 -5.76 3.22 3.80
N LEU A 54 -6.13 2.25 2.96
CA LEU A 54 -5.19 1.24 2.45
C LEU A 54 -4.12 1.86 1.57
N GLN A 55 -4.49 2.82 0.71
CA GLN A 55 -3.56 3.55 -0.15
C GLN A 55 -2.55 4.36 0.68
N VAL A 56 -3.00 5.09 1.70
CA VAL A 56 -2.12 5.84 2.61
C VAL A 56 -1.16 4.89 3.33
N THR A 57 -1.68 3.77 3.84
CA THR A 57 -0.87 2.75 4.51
C THR A 57 0.21 2.19 3.58
N LEU A 58 -0.17 1.89 2.33
CA LEU A 58 0.73 1.37 1.31
C LEU A 58 1.85 2.36 0.98
N VAL A 59 1.51 3.64 0.79
CA VAL A 59 2.51 4.67 0.45
C VAL A 59 3.44 4.94 1.62
N MET A 60 2.94 5.02 2.85
CA MET A 60 3.77 5.30 4.02
C MET A 60 4.73 4.16 4.34
N LEU A 61 4.25 2.92 4.33
CA LEU A 61 5.07 1.75 4.65
C LEU A 61 5.96 1.32 3.46
N GLY A 62 5.43 1.37 2.24
CA GLY A 62 6.19 1.09 1.01
C GLY A 62 7.22 2.18 0.70
N GLY A 63 6.93 3.44 1.05
CA GLY A 63 7.87 4.56 0.90
C GLY A 63 9.15 4.38 1.70
N ALA A 64 9.06 3.85 2.93
CA ALA A 64 10.23 3.54 3.74
C ALA A 64 11.13 2.45 3.11
N TYR A 65 10.51 1.45 2.45
CA TYR A 65 11.22 0.43 1.67
C TYR A 65 11.88 1.03 0.41
N CYS A 66 11.16 1.84 -0.35
CA CYS A 66 11.71 2.49 -1.54
C CYS A 66 12.87 3.44 -1.20
N LEU A 67 12.78 4.14 -0.07
CA LEU A 67 13.83 5.03 0.42
C LEU A 67 15.09 4.25 0.84
N SER A 68 14.95 3.11 1.51
CA SER A 68 16.10 2.28 1.90
C SER A 68 16.83 1.66 0.70
N HIS A 69 16.13 1.46 -0.42
CA HIS A 69 16.71 0.96 -1.68
C HIS A 69 17.23 2.08 -2.60
N GLY A 70 17.09 3.35 -2.21
CA GLY A 70 17.46 4.49 -3.05
C GLY A 70 16.61 4.64 -4.33
N SER A 71 15.48 3.92 -4.40
CA SER A 71 14.57 3.91 -5.56
C SER A 71 13.49 4.99 -5.50
N HIS A 72 13.35 5.70 -4.37
CA HIS A 72 12.49 6.87 -4.31
C HIS A 72 13.15 8.01 -5.09
N VAL A 73 12.49 8.50 -6.14
CA VAL A 73 13.03 9.49 -7.10
C VAL A 73 13.75 10.60 -6.35
N ARG A 74 15.08 10.64 -6.50
CA ARG A 74 15.92 11.77 -6.13
C ARG A 74 15.89 12.73 -7.32
N VAL A 75 15.05 13.75 -7.24
CA VAL A 75 15.19 14.95 -8.09
C VAL A 75 16.24 15.86 -7.46
#